data_AF-A0A5C8VDL3-F1
#
_entry.id   AF-A0A5C8VDL3-F1
#
_cell.length_a   1.000
_cell.length_b   1.000
_cell.length_c   1.000
_cell.angle_alpha   90.00
_cell.angle_beta   90.00
_cell.angle_gamma   90.00
#
_symmetry.space_group_name_H-M   'P 1'
#
loop_
_entity.id
_entity.type
_entity.pdbx_description
1 polymer ?
#
loop_
_entity_poly.entity_id
_entity_poly.type
_entity_poly.pdbx_seq_one_letter_code
_entity_poly.pdbx_strand_id
1 'polypeptide(L)' 'MSPTIHVAAPAGDTARFIVGQDPEGHWVAIEIHGRAGGLFRSREAAFDYAAGETDHRPDAVQVSAERIALRL' A
#
# COMPACT_ATOMS: atom_id res chain seq x y z
N MET A 1 -33.71 -12.39 19.56
CA MET A 1 -32.84 -12.47 18.36
C MET A 1 -31.98 -11.21 18.38
N SER A 2 -30.78 -11.31 18.94
CA SER A 2 -29.87 -10.18 19.07
C SER A 2 -29.32 -9.83 17.69
N PRO A 3 -29.27 -8.55 17.29
CA PRO A 3 -28.61 -8.18 16.04
C PRO A 3 -27.12 -8.49 16.19
N THR A 4 -26.60 -9.33 15.29
CA THR A 4 -25.17 -9.52 15.10
C THR A 4 -24.60 -8.16 14.70
N ILE A 5 -23.95 -7.48 15.65
CA ILE A 5 -23.14 -6.31 15.34
C ILE A 5 -21.98 -6.83 14.51
N HIS A 6 -22.05 -6.63 13.20
CA HIS A 6 -20.88 -6.67 12.35
C HIS A 6 -19.98 -5.55 12.85
N VAL A 7 -18.91 -5.90 13.57
CA VAL A 7 -17.83 -4.96 13.82
C VAL A 7 -17.20 -4.70 12.46
N ALA A 8 -17.70 -3.68 11.75
CA ALA A 8 -16.97 -3.10 10.66
C ALA A 8 -15.71 -2.52 11.32
N ALA A 9 -14.56 -3.18 11.09
CA ALA A 9 -13.26 -2.62 11.43
C ALA A 9 -13.23 -1.17 10.94
N PRO A 10 -12.66 -0.23 11.72
CA PRO A 10 -12.87 1.20 11.49
C PRO A 10 -12.56 1.55 10.04
N ALA A 11 -13.52 2.21 9.39
CA ALA A 11 -13.37 2.85 8.10
C ALA A 11 -12.44 4.07 8.23
N GLY A 12 -11.18 3.83 8.60
CA GLY A 12 -10.16 4.84 8.80
C GLY A 12 -8.79 4.26 8.49
N ASP A 13 -8.44 4.19 7.20
CA ASP A 13 -7.08 3.90 6.73
C ASP A 13 -7.00 4.20 5.23
N THR A 14 -7.00 5.49 4.89
CA THR A 14 -7.32 5.93 3.52
C THR A 14 -6.18 5.71 2.53
N ALA A 15 -4.93 5.54 2.95
CA ALA A 15 -3.83 5.08 2.11
C ALA A 15 -3.13 3.90 2.79
N ARG A 16 -3.27 2.69 2.24
CA ARG A 16 -2.64 1.49 2.80
C ARG A 16 -1.24 1.29 2.28
N PHE A 17 -0.94 1.75 1.06
CA PHE A 17 0.36 1.52 0.43
C PHE A 17 1.00 2.81 -0.03
N ILE A 18 2.32 2.89 0.13
CA ILE A 18 3.18 3.93 -0.41
C ILE A 18 4.04 3.28 -1.48
N VAL A 19 4.00 3.83 -2.70
CA VAL A 19 4.84 3.43 -3.82
C VAL A 19 5.83 4.53 -4.12
N GLY A 20 7.10 4.21 -4.30
CA GLY A 20 8.13 5.20 -4.63
C GLY A 20 9.44 4.54 -4.98
N GLN A 21 10.48 5.34 -5.20
CA GLN A 21 11.75 4.82 -5.69
C GLN A 21 12.79 4.77 -4.57
N ASP A 22 13.56 3.70 -4.49
CA ASP A 22 14.70 3.62 -3.59
C ASP A 22 15.90 4.43 -4.13
N PRO A 23 16.97 4.60 -3.33
CA PRO A 23 18.20 5.26 -3.78
C PRO A 23 18.93 4.54 -4.93
N GLU A 24 18.70 3.25 -5.12
CA GLU A 24 19.32 2.43 -6.16
C GLU A 24 18.55 2.47 -7.49
N GLY A 25 17.36 3.09 -7.51
CA GLY A 25 16.49 3.22 -8.68
C GLY A 25 15.39 2.16 -8.78
N HIS A 26 15.28 1.25 -7.82
CA HIS A 26 14.21 0.27 -7.75
C HIS A 26 12.93 0.88 -7.21
N TRP A 27 11.79 0.33 -7.61
CA TRP A 27 10.49 0.76 -7.10
C TRP A 27 10.11 -0.05 -5.88
N VAL A 28 9.71 0.60 -4.81
CA VAL A 28 9.27 -0.02 -3.57
C VAL A 28 7.77 0.22 -3.43
N ALA A 29 7.03 -0.82 -3.10
CA ALA A 29 5.71 -0.68 -2.49
C ALA A 29 5.81 -1.11 -1.04
N ILE A 30 5.39 -0.27 -0.11
CA ILE A 30 5.37 -0.59 1.32
C ILE A 30 3.99 -0.25 1.88
N GLU A 31 3.43 -1.17 2.65
CA GLU A 31 2.20 -0.94 3.39
C GLU A 31 2.52 -0.03 4.59
N ILE A 32 1.65 0.93 4.91
CA ILE A 32 1.93 1.99 5.91
C ILE A 32 2.18 1.46 7.33
N HIS A 33 1.73 0.24 7.65
CA HIS A 33 2.01 -0.42 8.93
C HIS A 33 3.16 -1.42 8.83
N GLY A 34 3.88 -1.47 7.70
CA GLY A 34 4.99 -2.38 7.45
C GLY A 34 4.60 -3.85 7.39
N ARG A 35 3.31 -4.17 7.21
CA ARG A 35 2.83 -5.58 7.20
C ARG A 35 3.09 -6.29 5.88
N ALA A 36 3.17 -5.53 4.80
CA ALA A 36 3.37 -6.02 3.45
C ALA A 36 4.24 -5.06 2.65
N GLY A 37 4.94 -5.56 1.65
CA GLY A 37 5.76 -4.75 0.78
C GLY A 37 6.64 -5.57 -0.15
N GLY A 38 7.25 -4.89 -1.10
CA GLY A 38 8.09 -5.53 -2.10
C GLY A 38 8.95 -4.54 -2.87
N LEU A 39 10.01 -5.07 -3.47
CA LEU A 39 10.87 -4.38 -4.41
C LEU A 39 10.49 -4.79 -5.85
N PHE A 40 10.37 -3.81 -6.71
CA PHE A 40 9.86 -3.92 -8.06
C PHE A 40 10.81 -3.25 -9.05
N ARG A 41 10.79 -3.77 -10.27
CA ARG A 41 11.62 -3.26 -11.37
C ARG A 41 11.04 -1.99 -12.00
N SER A 42 9.74 -1.76 -11.84
CA SER A 42 9.00 -0.67 -12.49
C SER A 42 7.92 -0.10 -11.57
N ARG A 43 7.58 1.18 -11.77
CA ARG A 43 6.49 1.86 -11.07
C ARG A 43 5.16 1.14 -11.23
N GLU A 44 4.86 0.71 -12.46
CA GLU A 44 3.60 0.02 -12.80
C GLU A 44 3.45 -1.26 -11.99
N ALA A 45 4.50 -2.08 -11.91
CA ALA A 45 4.48 -3.32 -11.13
C ALA A 45 4.29 -3.07 -9.62
N ALA A 46 4.91 -2.02 -9.07
CA ALA A 46 4.72 -1.64 -7.67
C ALA A 46 3.30 -1.12 -7.41
N PHE A 47 2.74 -0.36 -8.37
CA PHE A 47 1.37 0.15 -8.30
C PHE A 47 0.33 -0.97 -8.43
N ASP A 48 0.49 -1.89 -9.39
CA ASP A 48 -0.41 -3.02 -9.60
C ASP A 48 -0.45 -3.94 -8.38
N TYR A 49 0.71 -4.19 -7.75
CA TYR A 49 0.76 -4.92 -6.49
C TYR A 49 -0.04 -4.22 -5.39
N ALA A 50 0.23 -2.93 -5.16
CA ALA A 50 -0.46 -2.13 -4.15
C ALA A 50 -1.96 -2.00 -4.43
N ALA A 51 -2.35 -1.89 -5.71
CA ALA A 51 -3.75 -1.85 -6.14
C ALA A 51 -4.43 -3.20 -5.91
N GLY A 52 -3.78 -4.32 -6.23
CA GLY A 52 -4.31 -5.67 -5.97
C GLY A 52 -4.54 -5.93 -4.48
N GLU A 53 -3.60 -5.55 -3.62
CA GLU A 53 -3.71 -5.69 -2.15
C GLU A 53 -4.79 -4.77 -1.54
N THR A 54 -5.21 -3.73 -2.26
CA THR A 54 -6.21 -2.74 -1.82
C THR A 54 -7.57 -2.90 -2.52
N ASP A 55 -7.79 -4.00 -3.24
CA ASP A 55 -9.01 -4.28 -4.02
C ASP A 55 -9.32 -3.15 -5.04
N HIS A 56 -8.26 -2.61 -5.65
CA HIS A 56 -8.29 -1.51 -6.61
C HIS A 56 -8.99 -0.24 -6.12
N ARG A 57 -9.02 -0.01 -4.81
CA ARG A 57 -9.66 1.18 -4.24
C ARG A 57 -8.91 2.45 -4.70
N PRO A 58 -9.61 3.40 -5.35
CA PRO A 58 -9.02 4.71 -5.62
C PRO A 58 -8.68 5.37 -4.28
N ASP A 59 -7.51 5.99 -4.19
CA ASP A 59 -6.91 6.63 -3.00
C ASP A 59 -6.17 5.71 -2.02
N ALA A 60 -6.26 4.38 -2.16
CA ALA A 60 -5.58 3.46 -1.25
C ALA A 60 -4.05 3.33 -1.49
N VAL A 61 -3.56 3.84 -2.62
CA VAL A 61 -2.15 3.81 -3.02
C VAL A 61 -1.64 5.24 -3.21
N GLN A 62 -0.66 5.63 -2.41
CA GLN A 62 -0.01 6.94 -2.53
C GLN A 62 1.35 6.79 -3.21
N VAL A 63 1.58 7.55 -4.27
CA VAL A 63 2.90 7.59 -4.93
C VAL A 63 3.74 8.69 -4.28
N SER A 64 4.83 8.31 -3.63
CA SER A 64 5.81 9.24 -3.10
C SER A 64 6.78 9.66 -4.21
N ALA A 65 6.97 10.98 -4.35
CA ALA A 65 8.05 11.54 -5.16
C ALA A 65 9.41 11.52 -4.43
N GLU A 66 9.39 11.28 -3.11
CA GLU A 66 10.60 11.17 -2.31
C GLU A 66 11.14 9.74 -2.32
N ARG A 67 12.45 9.60 -2.05
CA ARG A 67 13.08 8.29 -1.99
C ARG A 67 12.58 7.52 -0.78
N ILE A 68 12.06 6.32 -1.00
CA ILE A 68 11.60 5.42 0.05
C ILE A 68 12.39 4.12 0.02
N ALA A 69 12.91 3.73 1.17
CA ALA A 69 13.55 2.44 1.37
C ALA A 69 12.54 1.50 2.01
N LEU A 70 12.46 0.27 1.50
CA LEU A 70 11.68 -0.78 2.12
C LEU A 70 12.30 -1.09 3.49
N ARG A 71 11.55 -0.83 4.56
CA ARG A 71 11.94 -1.15 5.93
C ARG A 71 10.83 -2.00 6.53
N LEU A 72 11.01 -3.32 6.48
CA LEU A 72 10.15 -4.33 7.10
C LEU A 72 10.69 -4.69 8.48
#